data_AF-A0A7L7LBZ0-F1
#
_entry.id   AF-A0A7L7LBZ0-F1
#
_cell.length_a   1.000
_cell.length_b   1.000
_cell.length_c   1.000
_cell.angle_alpha   90.00
_cell.angle_beta   90.00
_cell.angle_gamma   90.00
#
_symmetry.space_group_name_H-M   'P 1'
#
loop_
_entity.id
_entity.type
_entity.pdbx_description
1 polymer ?
#
loop_
_entity_poly.entity_id
_entity_poly.type
_entity_poly.pdbx_seq_one_letter_code
_entity_poly.pdbx_strand_id
1 'polypeptide(L)'
;MKNLIFILLIAFGLFLALFFYRKYALTQTELTLANQRILDRDRLIYNNEKKLDALKSNNPGIAKGSENFSGSSDLGTLSDGDLTRLQEKGLTSPETNLREDLLSKQNMLLPKGSLGGTMAIQKVKVLNDRYVLAYFEDGHNGGYLLLRFSIEPDKRINWKVLDYYLM
;
A
#
# COMPACT_ATOMS: atom_id res chain seq x y z
N MET A 1 -12.31 -6.35 65.58
CA MET A 1 -11.99 -6.88 64.22
C MET A 1 -13.21 -7.01 63.31
N LYS A 2 -14.37 -7.47 63.79
CA LYS A 2 -15.58 -7.69 62.97
C LYS A 2 -16.12 -6.42 62.27
N ASN A 3 -16.11 -5.27 62.95
CA ASN A 3 -16.58 -3.99 62.38
C ASN A 3 -15.63 -3.42 61.32
N LEU A 4 -14.35 -3.74 61.40
CA LEU A 4 -13.33 -3.24 60.46
C LEU A 4 -13.46 -3.91 59.08
N ILE A 5 -13.79 -5.21 59.07
CA ILE A 5 -14.10 -5.97 57.85
C ILE A 5 -15.35 -5.41 57.15
N PHE A 6 -16.37 -5.02 57.92
CA PHE A 6 -17.59 -4.43 57.36
C PHE A 6 -17.32 -3.06 56.70
N ILE A 7 -16.51 -2.21 57.34
CA ILE A 7 -16.12 -0.91 56.78
C ILE A 7 -15.29 -1.08 55.49
N LEU A 8 -14.37 -2.05 55.47
CA LEU A 8 -13.54 -2.32 54.30
C LEU A 8 -14.37 -2.82 53.11
N LEU A 9 -15.41 -3.63 53.36
CA LEU A 9 -16.33 -4.12 52.33
C LEU A 9 -17.17 -2.98 51.73
N ILE A 10 -17.64 -2.05 52.57
CA ILE A 10 -18.36 -0.85 52.12
C ILE A 10 -17.44 0.06 51.29
N ALA A 11 -16.21 0.29 51.77
CA ALA A 11 -15.22 1.11 51.04
C ALA A 11 -14.87 0.49 49.69
N PHE A 12 -14.72 -0.84 49.62
CA PHE A 12 -14.49 -1.55 48.37
C PHE A 12 -15.68 -1.44 47.41
N GLY A 13 -16.90 -1.56 47.92
CA GLY A 13 -18.12 -1.36 47.12
C GLY A 13 -18.21 0.06 46.53
N LEU A 14 -17.92 1.08 47.33
CA LEU A 14 -17.86 2.48 46.89
C LEU A 14 -16.77 2.70 45.83
N PHE A 15 -15.60 2.10 46.01
CA PHE A 15 -14.51 2.15 45.04
C PHE A 15 -14.92 1.52 43.70
N LEU A 16 -15.55 0.35 43.72
CA LEU A 16 -16.08 -0.30 42.51
C LEU A 16 -17.12 0.58 41.82
N ALA A 17 -18.06 1.15 42.56
CA ALA A 17 -19.08 2.03 41.99
C ALA A 17 -18.47 3.24 41.27
N LEU A 18 -17.49 3.90 41.90
CA LEU A 18 -16.74 5.01 41.29
C LEU A 18 -15.95 4.56 40.05
N PHE A 19 -15.30 3.40 40.12
CA PHE A 19 -14.55 2.83 39.01
C PHE A 19 -15.45 2.55 37.80
N PHE A 20 -16.58 1.88 38.02
CA PHE A 20 -17.55 1.58 36.95
C PHE A 20 -18.18 2.84 36.38
N TYR A 21 -18.50 3.85 37.20
CA TYR A 21 -19.01 5.13 36.73
C TYR A 21 -18.01 5.83 35.79
N ARG A 22 -16.73 5.88 36.17
CA ARG A 22 -15.67 6.45 35.33
C ARG A 22 -15.50 5.68 34.02
N LYS A 23 -15.54 4.34 34.07
CA LYS A 23 -15.47 3.50 32.87
C LYS A 23 -16.66 3.73 31.93
N TYR A 24 -17.88 3.80 32.46
CA TYR A 24 -19.09 4.06 31.68
C TYR A 24 -19.04 5.43 30.99
N ALA A 25 -18.59 6.47 31.70
CA ALA A 25 -18.47 7.82 31.13
C ALA A 25 -17.48 7.88 29.95
N LEU A 26 -16.33 7.19 30.06
CA LEU A 26 -15.33 7.10 28.98
C LEU A 26 -15.86 6.38 27.73
N THR A 27 -16.67 5.33 27.90
CA THR A 27 -17.24 4.59 26.77
C THR A 27 -18.21 5.45 25.95
N GLN A 28 -18.96 6.36 26.60
CA GLN A 28 -19.90 7.25 25.91
C GLN A 28 -19.20 8.31 25.07
N THR A 29 -18.04 8.80 25.52
CA THR A 29 -17.23 9.76 24.74
C THR A 29 -16.67 9.10 23.48
N GLU A 30 -16.20 7.86 23.57
CA GLU A 30 -15.71 7.09 22.42
C GLU A 30 -16.82 6.83 21.39
N LEU A 31 -18.02 6.46 21.83
CA LEU A 31 -19.16 6.25 20.96
C LEU A 31 -19.54 7.53 20.18
N THR A 32 -19.54 8.68 20.87
CA THR A 32 -19.86 9.97 20.26
C THR A 32 -18.82 10.36 19.21
N LEU A 33 -17.53 10.15 19.50
CA LEU A 33 -16.45 10.39 18.54
C LEU A 33 -16.52 9.45 17.33
N ALA A 34 -16.86 8.18 17.54
CA ALA A 34 -17.04 7.23 16.45
C ALA A 34 -18.19 7.65 15.52
N ASN A 35 -19.33 8.09 16.08
CA ASN A 35 -20.46 8.59 15.31
C ASN A 35 -20.11 9.86 14.51
N GLN A 36 -19.36 10.79 15.11
CA GLN A 36 -18.89 11.99 14.40
C GLN A 36 -17.98 11.62 13.22
N ARG A 37 -17.06 10.68 13.40
CA ARG A 37 -16.17 10.21 12.31
C ARG A 37 -16.96 9.57 11.16
N ILE A 38 -18.04 8.84 11.46
CA ILE A 38 -18.91 8.27 10.42
C ILE A 38 -19.59 9.39 9.63
N LEU A 39 -20.17 10.38 10.31
CA LEU A 39 -20.81 11.52 9.66
C LEU A 39 -19.85 12.33 8.77
N ASP A 40 -18.61 12.53 9.24
CA ASP A 40 -17.58 13.22 8.45
C ASP A 40 -17.19 12.42 7.21
N ARG A 41 -17.06 11.08 7.34
CA ARG A 41 -16.82 10.20 6.19
C ARG A 41 -17.96 10.25 5.18
N ASP A 42 -19.20 10.22 5.64
CA ASP A 42 -20.38 10.28 4.77
C ASP A 42 -20.44 11.61 4.00
N ARG A 43 -20.07 12.72 4.65
CA ARG A 43 -19.93 14.02 3.98
C ARG A 43 -18.84 14.01 2.91
N LEU A 44 -17.71 13.38 3.17
CA LEU A 44 -16.62 13.27 2.20
C LEU A 44 -17.05 12.42 1.00
N ILE A 45 -17.70 11.28 1.24
CA ILE A 45 -18.25 10.42 0.19
C ILE A 45 -19.23 11.21 -0.67
N TYR A 46 -20.22 11.87 -0.04
CA TYR A 46 -21.21 12.68 -0.73
C TYR A 46 -20.58 13.79 -1.59
N ASN A 47 -19.59 14.51 -1.03
CA ASN A 47 -18.89 15.56 -1.77
C ASN A 47 -18.08 15.01 -2.95
N ASN A 48 -17.47 13.84 -2.80
CA ASN A 48 -16.72 13.19 -3.86
C ASN A 48 -17.66 12.66 -4.96
N GLU A 49 -18.82 12.10 -4.59
CA GLU A 49 -19.86 11.71 -5.55
C GLU A 49 -20.38 12.91 -6.33
N LYS A 50 -20.68 14.02 -5.66
CA LYS A 50 -21.11 15.25 -6.34
C LYS A 50 -20.05 15.79 -7.30
N LYS A 51 -18.76 15.74 -6.92
CA LYS A 51 -17.65 16.08 -7.82
C LYS A 51 -17.59 15.13 -9.01
N LEU A 52 -17.78 13.82 -8.78
CA LEU A 52 -17.82 12.80 -9.82
C LEU A 52 -18.96 13.07 -10.82
N ASP A 53 -20.15 13.39 -10.33
CA ASP A 53 -21.32 13.69 -11.16
C ASP A 53 -21.13 14.99 -11.95
N ALA A 54 -20.55 16.03 -11.33
CA ALA A 54 -20.20 17.26 -12.03
C ALA A 54 -19.16 17.01 -13.13
N LEU A 55 -18.15 16.17 -12.87
CA LEU A 55 -17.15 15.77 -13.86
C LEU A 55 -17.76 14.95 -15.01
N LYS A 56 -18.66 14.00 -14.69
CA LYS A 56 -19.40 13.22 -15.69
C LYS A 56 -20.33 14.09 -16.52
N SER A 57 -21.01 15.05 -15.90
CA SER A 57 -21.93 15.95 -16.60
C SER A 57 -21.20 16.93 -17.53
N ASN A 58 -19.98 17.37 -17.16
CA ASN A 58 -19.15 18.23 -18.01
C ASN A 58 -18.45 17.47 -19.14
N ASN A 59 -18.42 16.13 -19.09
CA ASN A 59 -17.87 15.26 -20.13
C ASN A 59 -18.85 14.10 -20.46
N PRO A 60 -19.92 14.37 -21.25
CA PRO A 60 -20.99 13.40 -21.53
C PRO A 60 -20.54 12.12 -22.28
N GLY A 61 -19.26 12.00 -22.63
CA GLY A 61 -18.69 10.81 -23.28
C GLY A 61 -18.22 9.69 -22.33
N ILE A 62 -18.18 9.90 -21.01
CA ILE A 62 -17.58 8.93 -20.07
C ILE A 62 -18.56 7.79 -19.67
N ALA A 63 -19.86 7.92 -19.97
CA ALA A 63 -20.88 6.97 -19.48
C ALA A 63 -21.23 5.80 -20.41
N LYS A 64 -20.60 5.66 -21.59
CA LYS A 64 -20.92 4.56 -22.55
C LYS A 64 -19.71 3.84 -23.16
N GLY A 65 -18.56 3.84 -22.49
CA GLY A 65 -17.36 3.16 -22.97
C GLY A 65 -16.46 2.71 -21.83
N SER A 66 -16.97 1.86 -20.93
CA SER A 66 -16.16 1.21 -19.89
C SER A 66 -15.86 -0.26 -20.22
N GLU A 67 -16.00 -0.64 -21.48
CA GLU A 67 -15.44 -1.86 -22.02
C GLU A 67 -14.62 -1.42 -23.24
N ASN A 68 -13.31 -1.69 -23.19
CA ASN A 68 -12.30 -1.40 -24.20
C ASN A 68 -11.58 -0.04 -24.07
N PHE A 69 -10.40 -0.10 -23.41
CA PHE A 69 -9.23 0.76 -23.59
C PHE A 69 -9.05 2.01 -22.68
N SER A 70 -8.73 1.78 -21.39
CA SER A 70 -7.93 2.71 -20.54
C SER A 70 -6.45 2.74 -20.98
N GLY A 71 -6.19 2.95 -22.27
CA GLY A 71 -4.89 2.62 -22.88
C GLY A 71 -3.78 3.68 -22.80
N SER A 72 -4.00 4.86 -22.21
CA SER A 72 -2.99 5.93 -22.27
C SER A 72 -2.66 6.61 -20.95
N SER A 73 -3.49 6.47 -19.91
CA SER A 73 -3.26 7.10 -18.61
C SER A 73 -2.54 6.22 -17.57
N ASP A 74 -2.45 4.91 -17.80
CA ASP A 74 -1.86 3.92 -16.85
C ASP A 74 -0.48 3.42 -17.27
N LEU A 75 0.28 4.23 -18.02
CA LEU A 75 1.68 3.88 -18.30
C LEU A 75 2.51 3.98 -17.01
N GLY A 76 3.03 2.84 -16.54
CA GLY A 76 3.85 2.77 -15.34
C GLY A 76 3.09 2.37 -14.07
N THR A 77 1.83 1.96 -14.18
CA THR A 77 1.03 1.37 -13.09
C THR A 77 0.52 0.01 -13.53
N LEU A 78 0.42 -0.94 -12.59
CA LEU A 78 -0.21 -2.22 -12.88
C LEU A 78 -1.70 -2.00 -13.09
N SER A 79 -2.21 -2.35 -14.27
CA SER A 79 -3.66 -2.40 -14.50
C SER A 79 -4.29 -3.55 -13.72
N ASP A 80 -5.60 -3.53 -13.52
CA ASP A 80 -6.33 -4.65 -12.89
C ASP A 80 -6.12 -5.97 -13.65
N GLY A 81 -6.01 -5.89 -14.98
CA GLY A 81 -5.69 -7.05 -15.82
C GLY A 81 -4.27 -7.57 -15.59
N ASP A 82 -3.27 -6.69 -15.42
CA ASP A 82 -1.91 -7.10 -15.07
C ASP A 82 -1.88 -7.74 -13.69
N LEU A 83 -2.56 -7.14 -12.71
CA LEU A 83 -2.62 -7.65 -11.34
C LEU A 83 -3.22 -9.06 -11.32
N THR A 84 -4.32 -9.27 -12.04
CA THR A 84 -4.99 -10.57 -12.15
C THR A 84 -4.06 -11.62 -12.76
N ARG A 85 -3.41 -11.31 -13.89
CA ARG A 85 -2.44 -12.23 -14.54
C ARG A 85 -1.26 -12.58 -13.64
N LEU A 86 -0.77 -11.62 -12.84
CA LEU A 86 0.33 -11.86 -11.91
C LEU A 86 -0.11 -12.70 -10.70
N GLN A 87 -1.34 -12.49 -10.21
CA GLN A 87 -1.94 -13.30 -9.15
C GLN A 87 -2.19 -14.74 -9.59
N GLU A 88 -2.69 -14.95 -10.81
CA GLU A 88 -2.85 -16.27 -11.42
C GLU A 88 -1.52 -17.04 -11.53
N LYS A 89 -0.41 -16.30 -11.74
CA LYS A 89 0.96 -16.86 -11.72
C LYS A 89 1.50 -17.11 -10.30
N GLY A 90 0.69 -16.85 -9.27
CA GLY A 90 1.01 -17.19 -7.88
C GLY A 90 1.61 -16.07 -7.05
N LEU A 91 1.60 -14.81 -7.52
CA LEU A 91 2.04 -13.65 -6.73
C LEU A 91 0.87 -13.06 -5.94
N THR A 92 0.90 -13.15 -4.61
CA THR A 92 -0.17 -12.62 -3.74
C THR A 92 -0.17 -11.09 -3.68
N SER A 93 1.01 -10.47 -3.77
CA SER A 93 1.18 -9.02 -3.80
C SER A 93 2.24 -8.66 -4.84
N PRO A 94 1.85 -8.62 -6.13
CA PRO A 94 2.81 -8.61 -7.24
C PRO A 94 3.89 -7.53 -7.15
N GLU A 95 3.54 -6.29 -6.80
CA GLU A 95 4.53 -5.21 -6.67
C GLU A 95 5.56 -5.49 -5.58
N THR A 96 5.10 -5.93 -4.40
CA THR A 96 5.98 -6.24 -3.27
C THR A 96 6.84 -7.46 -3.57
N ASN A 97 6.26 -8.53 -4.10
CA ASN A 97 7.00 -9.76 -4.42
C ASN A 97 8.08 -9.52 -5.48
N LEU A 98 7.74 -8.79 -6.55
CA LEU A 98 8.71 -8.45 -7.61
C LEU A 98 9.83 -7.56 -7.08
N ARG A 99 9.50 -6.56 -6.26
CA ARG A 99 10.49 -5.66 -5.65
C ARG A 99 11.45 -6.42 -4.74
N GLU A 100 10.94 -7.23 -3.82
CA GLU A 100 11.76 -7.96 -2.85
C GLU A 100 12.67 -8.98 -3.54
N ASP A 101 12.14 -9.73 -4.51
CA ASP A 101 12.93 -10.67 -5.29
C ASP A 101 14.03 -9.96 -6.09
N LEU A 102 13.73 -8.82 -6.73
CA LEU A 102 14.72 -8.03 -7.46
C LEU A 102 15.85 -7.53 -6.54
N LEU A 103 15.50 -6.98 -5.37
CA LEU A 103 16.48 -6.51 -4.40
C LEU A 103 17.38 -7.64 -3.91
N SER A 104 16.84 -8.85 -3.72
CA SER A 104 17.64 -10.02 -3.31
C SER A 104 18.67 -10.46 -4.35
N LYS A 105 18.42 -10.16 -5.64
CA LYS A 105 19.27 -10.53 -6.79
C LYS A 105 20.11 -9.38 -7.33
N GLN A 106 20.04 -8.19 -6.72
CA GLN A 106 20.67 -6.97 -7.26
C GLN A 106 22.17 -7.13 -7.52
N ASN A 107 22.89 -7.89 -6.69
CA ASN A 107 24.33 -8.12 -6.84
C ASN A 107 24.70 -8.85 -8.14
N MET A 108 23.77 -9.59 -8.74
CA MET A 108 23.96 -10.29 -10.02
C MET A 108 23.56 -9.44 -11.23
N LEU A 109 22.75 -8.40 -11.01
CA LEU A 109 22.09 -7.63 -12.07
C LEU A 109 22.71 -6.24 -12.26
N LEU A 110 23.35 -5.70 -11.24
CA LEU A 110 23.94 -4.37 -11.26
C LEU A 110 25.36 -4.37 -11.84
N PRO A 111 25.77 -3.29 -12.54
CA PRO A 111 27.15 -3.08 -12.91
C PRO A 111 28.03 -2.85 -11.68
N LYS A 112 29.35 -2.99 -11.85
CA LYS A 112 30.31 -2.68 -10.77
C LYS A 112 30.31 -1.18 -10.47
N GLY A 113 30.33 -0.83 -9.18
CA GLY A 113 30.45 0.56 -8.74
C GLY A 113 31.84 1.14 -8.99
N SER A 114 31.92 2.47 -8.92
CA SER A 114 33.17 3.22 -9.12
C SER A 114 33.86 3.53 -7.80
N LEU A 115 35.19 3.61 -7.80
CA LEU A 115 36.01 4.11 -6.68
C LEU A 115 35.72 3.45 -5.30
N GLY A 116 35.32 2.17 -5.30
CA GLY A 116 35.03 1.43 -4.07
C GLY A 116 33.59 1.53 -3.57
N GLY A 117 32.72 2.27 -4.28
CA GLY A 117 31.28 2.25 -4.04
C GLY A 117 30.64 0.93 -4.47
N THR A 118 29.62 0.48 -3.74
CA THR A 118 28.80 -0.67 -4.12
C THR A 118 27.49 -0.17 -4.71
N MET A 119 27.21 -0.49 -5.97
CA MET A 119 25.92 -0.19 -6.59
C MET A 119 24.80 -0.92 -5.85
N ALA A 120 23.73 -0.20 -5.51
CA ALA A 120 22.53 -0.75 -4.89
C ALA A 120 21.28 -0.18 -5.55
N ILE A 121 20.25 -1.01 -5.70
CA ILE A 121 18.93 -0.56 -6.15
C ILE A 121 18.25 0.19 -5.00
N GLN A 122 17.82 1.43 -5.26
CA GLN A 122 17.13 2.26 -4.28
C GLN A 122 15.63 2.32 -4.52
N LYS A 123 15.21 2.32 -5.80
CA LYS A 123 13.80 2.43 -6.17
C LYS A 123 13.46 1.44 -7.26
N VAL A 124 12.25 0.88 -7.18
CA VAL A 124 11.72 -0.08 -8.14
C VAL A 124 10.32 0.36 -8.53
N LYS A 125 10.04 0.38 -9.83
CA LYS A 125 8.73 0.69 -10.40
C LYS A 125 8.34 -0.42 -11.37
N VAL A 126 7.29 -1.15 -11.02
CA VAL A 126 6.70 -2.15 -11.94
C VAL A 126 5.88 -1.40 -12.98
N LEU A 127 6.19 -1.64 -14.26
CA LEU A 127 5.59 -0.89 -15.36
C LEU A 127 4.32 -1.58 -15.89
N ASN A 128 4.32 -2.92 -15.90
CA ASN A 128 3.23 -3.80 -16.31
C ASN A 128 3.55 -5.25 -15.90
N ASP A 129 2.81 -6.23 -16.43
CA ASP A 129 3.01 -7.66 -16.18
C ASP A 129 4.29 -8.30 -16.74
N ARG A 130 5.19 -7.51 -17.35
CA ARG A 130 6.44 -7.99 -17.98
C ARG A 130 7.68 -7.18 -17.66
N TYR A 131 7.55 -5.89 -17.34
CA TYR A 131 8.70 -4.98 -17.23
C TYR A 131 8.76 -4.23 -15.91
N VAL A 132 9.98 -3.96 -15.48
CA VAL A 132 10.31 -3.19 -14.28
C VAL A 132 11.41 -2.19 -14.62
N LEU A 133 11.27 -0.97 -14.11
CA LEU A 133 12.32 0.05 -14.09
C LEU A 133 12.87 0.18 -12.67
N ALA A 134 14.18 0.11 -12.52
CA ALA A 134 14.84 0.30 -11.23
C ALA A 134 15.86 1.44 -11.31
N TYR A 135 15.94 2.24 -10.25
CA TYR A 135 17.02 3.21 -10.06
C TYR A 135 18.06 2.63 -9.11
N PHE A 136 19.33 2.74 -9.49
CA PHE A 136 20.46 2.25 -8.72
C PHE A 136 21.54 3.32 -8.57
N GLU A 137 22.30 3.27 -7.48
CA GLU A 137 23.43 4.17 -7.24
C GLU A 137 24.46 3.56 -6.28
N ASP A 138 25.70 4.06 -6.34
CA ASP A 138 26.78 3.73 -5.40
C ASP A 138 27.13 4.88 -4.44
N GLY A 139 26.31 5.95 -4.46
CA GLY A 139 26.51 7.18 -3.69
C GLY A 139 27.29 8.27 -4.43
N HIS A 140 27.90 7.97 -5.58
CA HIS A 140 28.53 8.96 -6.46
C HIS A 140 27.93 8.92 -7.86
N ASN A 141 27.81 7.73 -8.43
CA ASN A 141 27.25 7.48 -9.74
C ASN A 141 25.91 6.76 -9.60
N GLY A 142 24.94 7.19 -10.41
CA GLY A 142 23.58 6.66 -10.40
C GLY A 142 23.14 6.23 -11.80
N GLY A 143 22.02 5.54 -11.90
CA GLY A 143 21.53 5.08 -13.17
C GLY A 143 20.18 4.41 -13.11
N TYR A 144 19.69 4.03 -14.29
CA TYR A 144 18.45 3.31 -14.46
C TYR A 144 18.69 1.95 -15.11
N LEU A 145 17.93 0.96 -14.67
CA LEU A 145 17.96 -0.41 -15.14
C LEU A 145 16.56 -0.79 -15.63
N LEU A 146 16.44 -1.17 -16.91
CA LEU A 146 15.21 -1.70 -17.49
C LEU A 146 15.30 -3.22 -17.52
N LEU A 147 14.40 -3.88 -16.80
CA LEU A 147 14.35 -5.34 -16.71
C LEU A 147 13.05 -5.89 -17.27
N ARG A 148 13.17 -7.07 -17.88
CA ARG A 148 12.04 -7.96 -18.15
C ARG A 148 12.02 -9.06 -17.11
N PHE A 149 10.85 -9.43 -16.62
CA PHE A 149 10.68 -10.59 -15.73
C PHE A 149 9.76 -11.65 -16.32
N SER A 150 9.93 -12.89 -15.85
CA SER A 150 9.01 -14.00 -16.06
C SER A 150 8.83 -14.79 -14.77
N ILE A 151 7.65 -15.35 -14.58
CA ILE A 151 7.32 -16.18 -13.41
C ILE A 151 7.18 -17.61 -13.92
N GLU A 152 8.01 -18.49 -13.39
CA GLU A 152 7.98 -19.92 -13.71
C GLU A 152 6.80 -20.63 -13.01
N PRO A 153 6.39 -21.83 -13.45
CA PRO A 153 5.30 -22.58 -12.82
C PRO A 153 5.51 -22.86 -11.32
N ASP A 154 6.76 -22.89 -10.86
CA ASP A 154 7.13 -23.06 -9.45
C ASP A 154 7.28 -21.73 -8.69
N LYS A 155 6.75 -20.63 -9.26
CA LYS A 155 6.74 -19.27 -8.70
C LYS A 155 8.11 -18.61 -8.60
N ARG A 156 9.17 -19.17 -9.19
CA ARG A 156 10.45 -18.48 -9.29
C ARG A 156 10.35 -17.31 -10.28
N ILE A 157 10.89 -16.17 -9.87
CA ILE A 157 10.98 -14.97 -10.73
C ILE A 157 12.35 -14.96 -11.42
N ASN A 158 12.33 -14.97 -12.75
CA ASN A 158 13.50 -14.84 -13.60
C ASN A 158 13.61 -13.41 -14.13
N TRP A 159 14.81 -12.86 -14.09
CA TRP A 159 15.10 -11.49 -14.52
C TRP A 159 16.02 -11.50 -15.74
N LYS A 160 15.72 -10.63 -16.70
CA LYS A 160 16.59 -10.32 -17.83
C LYS A 160 16.78 -8.81 -17.89
N VAL A 161 18.01 -8.35 -17.73
CA VAL A 161 18.38 -6.96 -18.02
C VAL A 161 18.21 -6.74 -19.53
N LEU A 162 17.40 -5.75 -19.90
CA LEU A 162 17.21 -5.35 -21.28
C LEU A 162 18.13 -4.20 -21.66
N ASP A 163 18.24 -3.22 -20.76
CA ASP A 163 19.08 -2.05 -20.96
C ASP A 163 19.43 -1.41 -19.62
N TYR A 164 20.51 -0.62 -19.60
CA TYR A 164 20.88 0.22 -18.47
C TYR A 164 21.52 1.52 -18.94
N TYR A 165 21.35 2.57 -18.15
CA TYR A 165 21.94 3.87 -18.38
C TYR A 165 22.61 4.37 -17.11
N LEU A 166 23.83 4.90 -17.23
CA LEU A 166 24.59 5.53 -16.16
C LEU A 166 24.56 7.05 -16.35
N MET A 167 24.35 7.77 -15.25
CA MET A 167 24.34 9.24 -15.16
C MET A 167 25.66 9.78 -14.66
#